data_AF-A0A067K8U7-F1
#
_entry.id   AF-A0A067K8U7-F1
#
_cell.length_a   1.000
_cell.length_b   1.000
_cell.length_c   1.000
_cell.angle_alpha   90.00
_cell.angle_beta   90.00
_cell.angle_gamma   90.00
#
_symmetry.space_group_name_H-M   'P 1'
#
loop_
_entity.id
_entity.type
_entity.pdbx_description
1 polymer ?
#
loop_
_entity_poly.entity_id
_entity_poly.type
_entity_poly.pdbx_seq_one_letter_code
_entity_poly.pdbx_strand_id
1 'polypeptide(L)'
;MAEPQENITPPQSLTVPQLVKQLTAILTADELPVQTRNHYIPIFSSNPFLLISLLSSKCLFHRPNTLLSFYKWAQSHLPPSVSRSPLPLLSLLPTLLSRRKFSNAKALLTSFIVLDNSNILYRHILNLPAAAKNARDLKSLLDASIGAYVSSGRPHYAARISSGRPHYWSCR
;
A
#
# COMPACT_ATOMS: atom_id res chain seq x y z
N MET A 1 -45.73 -2.19 15.23
CA MET A 1 -44.42 -2.84 15.37
C MET A 1 -43.56 -2.37 14.22
N ALA A 2 -42.48 -1.65 14.53
CA ALA A 2 -41.61 -1.02 13.55
C ALA A 2 -40.36 -1.89 13.35
N GLU A 3 -40.09 -2.30 12.11
CA GLU A 3 -38.77 -2.73 11.66
C GLU A 3 -38.16 -1.59 10.83
N PRO A 4 -36.96 -1.09 11.16
CA PRO A 4 -36.23 -0.21 10.28
C PRO A 4 -35.46 -1.06 9.26
N GLN A 5 -35.92 -1.08 8.01
CA GLN A 5 -35.14 -1.60 6.90
C GLN A 5 -33.93 -0.70 6.66
N GLU A 6 -32.72 -1.20 6.91
CA GLU A 6 -31.48 -0.63 6.41
C GLU A 6 -31.52 -0.63 4.88
N ASN A 7 -31.86 0.54 4.33
CA ASN A 7 -31.84 0.82 2.90
C ASN A 7 -30.38 0.90 2.42
N ILE A 8 -29.82 -0.23 1.98
CA ILE A 8 -28.53 -0.26 1.29
C ILE A 8 -28.77 0.11 -0.17
N THR A 9 -28.97 1.40 -0.44
CA THR A 9 -29.01 1.97 -1.80
C THR A 9 -27.58 1.93 -2.39
N PRO A 10 -27.37 1.43 -3.62
CA PRO A 10 -26.05 1.49 -4.25
C PRO A 10 -25.66 2.95 -4.52
N PRO A 11 -24.49 3.43 -4.09
CA PRO A 11 -24.11 4.83 -4.30
C PRO A 11 -23.61 5.01 -5.74
N GLN A 12 -24.52 5.16 -6.70
CA GLN A 12 -24.18 5.40 -8.11
C GLN A 12 -23.86 6.87 -8.44
N SER A 13 -23.65 7.73 -7.45
CA SER A 13 -23.35 9.16 -7.65
C SER A 13 -22.35 9.75 -6.64
N LEU A 14 -21.48 8.94 -6.02
CA LEU A 14 -20.43 9.47 -5.15
C LEU A 14 -19.17 9.80 -5.94
N THR A 15 -18.67 11.03 -5.75
CA THR A 15 -17.37 11.46 -6.27
C THR A 15 -16.24 10.70 -5.56
N VAL A 16 -15.07 10.56 -6.22
CA VAL A 16 -13.89 9.88 -5.66
C VAL A 16 -13.53 10.38 -4.24
N PRO A 17 -13.53 11.70 -3.94
CA PRO A 17 -13.24 12.18 -2.59
C PRO A 17 -14.27 11.73 -1.54
N GLN A 18 -15.55 11.65 -1.90
CA GLN A 18 -16.61 11.19 -1.01
C GLN A 18 -16.48 9.69 -0.71
N LEU A 19 -16.16 8.89 -1.74
CA LEU A 19 -15.88 7.46 -1.56
C LEU A 19 -14.67 7.22 -0.65
N VAL A 20 -13.58 7.95 -0.86
CA VAL A 20 -12.39 7.85 0.02
C VAL A 20 -12.76 8.23 1.46
N LYS A 21 -13.54 9.30 1.66
CA LYS A 21 -13.98 9.72 3.00
C LYS A 21 -14.84 8.65 3.68
N GLN A 22 -15.82 8.10 2.96
CA GLN A 22 -16.71 7.07 3.48
C GLN A 22 -15.95 5.78 3.82
N LEU A 23 -15.14 5.27 2.88
CA LEU A 23 -14.33 4.07 3.11
C LEU A 23 -13.32 4.27 4.25
N THR A 24 -12.74 5.46 4.38
CA THR A 24 -11.86 5.79 5.50
C THR A 24 -12.62 5.78 6.82
N ALA A 25 -13.84 6.33 6.87
CA ALA A 25 -14.69 6.30 8.06
C ALA A 25 -15.06 4.87 8.45
N ILE A 26 -15.44 4.02 7.49
CA ILE A 26 -15.80 2.63 7.78
C ILE A 26 -14.58 1.82 8.24
N LEU A 27 -13.42 1.97 7.57
CA LEU A 27 -12.17 1.36 8.03
C LEU A 27 -11.70 1.90 9.39
N THR A 28 -12.13 3.10 9.78
CA THR A 28 -11.81 3.72 11.08
C THR A 28 -12.71 3.18 12.19
N ALA A 29 -13.93 2.76 11.87
CA ALA A 29 -14.91 2.22 12.81
C ALA A 29 -14.66 0.75 13.21
N ASP A 30 -13.58 0.13 12.73
CA ASP A 30 -13.15 -1.27 12.94
C ASP A 30 -14.12 -2.36 12.43
N GLU A 31 -15.35 -2.00 12.10
CA GLU A 31 -16.38 -2.88 11.57
C GLU A 31 -16.58 -2.61 10.07
N LEU A 32 -15.89 -3.38 9.23
CA LEU A 32 -16.25 -3.47 7.81
C LEU A 32 -16.54 -4.93 7.49
N PRO A 33 -17.83 -5.35 7.54
CA PRO A 33 -18.25 -6.68 7.17
C PRO A 33 -17.71 -7.06 5.79
N VAL A 34 -17.26 -8.31 5.63
CA VAL A 34 -16.64 -8.80 4.39
C VAL A 34 -17.57 -8.59 3.18
N GLN A 35 -18.87 -8.71 3.40
CA GLN A 35 -19.92 -8.49 2.40
C GLN A 35 -19.88 -7.05 1.84
N THR A 36 -19.71 -6.06 2.71
CA THR A 36 -19.60 -4.64 2.32
C THR A 36 -18.33 -4.39 1.51
N ARG A 37 -17.21 -5.07 1.81
CA ARG A 37 -15.96 -4.96 1.03
C ARG A 37 -16.12 -5.47 -0.39
N ASN A 38 -16.84 -6.57 -0.55
CA ASN A 38 -17.06 -7.20 -1.85
C ASN A 38 -17.85 -6.30 -2.81
N HIS A 39 -18.76 -5.49 -2.28
CA HIS A 39 -19.51 -4.52 -3.06
C HIS A 39 -18.60 -3.46 -3.72
N TYR A 40 -17.45 -3.15 -3.13
CA TYR A 40 -16.50 -2.18 -3.67
C TYR A 40 -15.48 -2.79 -4.65
N ILE A 41 -15.45 -4.12 -4.86
CA ILE A 41 -14.52 -4.77 -5.79
C ILE A 41 -14.59 -4.17 -7.21
N PRO A 42 -15.78 -4.00 -7.83
CA PRO A 42 -15.87 -3.41 -9.17
C PRO A 42 -15.33 -1.97 -9.21
N ILE A 43 -15.56 -1.19 -8.15
CA ILE A 43 -15.10 0.20 -8.04
C ILE A 43 -13.57 0.27 -8.01
N PHE A 44 -12.93 -0.58 -7.19
CA PHE A 44 -11.47 -0.64 -7.14
C PHE A 44 -10.84 -1.21 -8.41
N SER A 45 -11.55 -2.13 -9.08
CA SER A 45 -11.11 -2.70 -10.36
C SER A 45 -11.12 -1.66 -11.48
N SER A 46 -12.15 -0.82 -11.54
CA SER A 46 -12.28 0.25 -12.52
C SER A 46 -11.44 1.49 -12.19
N ASN A 47 -11.15 1.73 -10.90
CA ASN A 47 -10.35 2.88 -10.46
C ASN A 47 -9.27 2.48 -9.44
N PRO A 48 -8.10 1.99 -9.91
CA PRO A 48 -7.02 1.57 -9.03
C PRO A 48 -6.36 2.73 -8.26
N PHE A 49 -6.55 3.98 -8.70
CA PHE A 49 -6.03 5.15 -7.98
C PHE A 49 -6.76 5.39 -6.65
N LEU A 50 -8.01 4.95 -6.54
CA LEU A 50 -8.78 5.02 -5.30
C LEU A 50 -8.15 4.16 -4.20
N LEU A 51 -7.63 2.98 -4.56
CA LEU A 51 -6.89 2.11 -3.64
C LEU A 51 -5.62 2.81 -3.12
N ILE A 52 -4.85 3.44 -4.02
CA ILE A 52 -3.64 4.17 -3.66
C ILE A 52 -3.97 5.33 -2.71
N SER A 53 -5.00 6.11 -3.04
CA SER A 53 -5.45 7.26 -2.24
C SER A 53 -5.88 6.85 -0.82
N LEU A 54 -6.57 5.72 -0.71
CA LEU A 54 -7.01 5.19 0.58
C LEU A 54 -5.84 4.68 1.43
N LEU A 55 -4.89 3.96 0.82
CA LEU A 55 -3.69 3.45 1.49
C LEU A 55 -2.75 4.58 1.95
N SER A 56 -2.74 5.71 1.23
CA SER A 56 -2.00 6.93 1.61
C SER A 56 -2.79 7.90 2.50
N SER A 57 -3.99 7.54 2.93
CA SER A 57 -4.85 8.42 3.73
C SER A 57 -4.23 8.70 5.11
N LYS A 58 -4.15 9.98 5.48
CA LYS A 58 -3.63 10.43 6.79
C LYS A 58 -4.46 9.88 7.96
N CYS A 59 -5.78 9.71 7.77
CA CYS A 59 -6.66 9.20 8.82
C CYS A 59 -6.36 7.74 9.18
N LEU A 60 -5.91 6.95 8.20
CA LEU A 60 -5.56 5.55 8.39
C LEU A 60 -4.10 5.33 8.78
N PHE A 61 -3.26 6.38 8.69
CA PHE A 61 -1.84 6.34 9.02
C PHE A 61 -1.56 5.80 10.44
N HIS A 62 -2.43 6.13 11.41
CA HIS A 62 -2.29 5.66 12.79
C HIS A 62 -2.77 4.22 13.01
N ARG A 63 -3.40 3.59 12.02
CA ARG A 63 -3.96 2.23 12.06
C ARG A 63 -3.27 1.28 11.05
N PRO A 64 -1.97 0.97 11.24
CA PRO A 64 -1.20 0.19 10.28
C PRO A 64 -1.72 -1.25 10.10
N ASN A 65 -2.31 -1.86 11.14
CA ASN A 65 -2.85 -3.22 11.06
C ASN A 65 -4.13 -3.29 10.21
N THR A 66 -5.01 -2.28 10.34
CA THR A 66 -6.23 -2.15 9.54
C THR A 66 -5.86 -1.98 8.07
N LEU A 67 -4.93 -1.07 7.77
CA LEU A 67 -4.40 -0.89 6.41
C LEU A 67 -3.76 -2.15 5.84
N LEU A 68 -2.98 -2.87 6.64
CA LEU A 68 -2.36 -4.13 6.23
C LEU A 68 -3.40 -5.19 5.91
N SER A 69 -4.44 -5.32 6.74
CA SER A 69 -5.52 -6.30 6.53
C SER A 69 -6.34 -5.96 5.28
N PHE A 70 -6.62 -4.67 5.08
CA PHE A 70 -7.28 -4.17 3.87
C PHE A 70 -6.43 -4.41 2.61
N TYR A 71 -5.12 -4.15 2.68
CA TYR A 71 -4.20 -4.41 1.58
C TYR A 71 -4.15 -5.90 1.21
N LYS A 72 -4.06 -6.80 2.21
CA LYS A 72 -4.11 -8.25 1.98
C LYS A 72 -5.42 -8.68 1.34
N TRP A 73 -6.56 -8.17 1.82
CA TRP A 73 -7.86 -8.40 1.18
C TRP A 73 -7.85 -7.96 -0.28
N ALA A 74 -7.33 -6.76 -0.57
CA ALA A 74 -7.24 -6.22 -1.93
C ALA A 74 -6.35 -7.09 -2.83
N GLN A 75 -5.24 -7.62 -2.31
CA GLN A 75 -4.39 -8.56 -3.07
C GLN A 75 -5.10 -9.86 -3.44
N SER A 76 -5.96 -10.39 -2.55
CA SER A 76 -6.67 -11.65 -2.76
C SER A 76 -7.94 -11.53 -3.62
N HIS A 77 -8.56 -10.35 -3.69
CA HIS A 77 -9.88 -10.18 -4.31
C HIS A 77 -9.87 -9.27 -5.55
N LEU A 78 -8.83 -8.44 -5.75
CA LEU A 78 -8.76 -7.57 -6.92
C LEU A 78 -8.04 -8.25 -8.10
N PRO A 79 -8.35 -7.84 -9.35
CA PRO A 79 -7.70 -8.37 -10.53
C PRO A 79 -6.17 -8.22 -10.49
N PRO A 80 -5.42 -9.13 -11.15
CA PRO A 80 -3.96 -9.10 -11.20
C PRO A 80 -3.35 -7.78 -11.66
N SER A 81 -4.05 -7.05 -12.53
CA SER A 81 -3.62 -5.72 -13.02
C SER A 81 -3.49 -4.70 -11.88
N VAL A 82 -4.29 -4.82 -10.83
CA VAL A 82 -4.26 -3.96 -9.64
C VAL A 82 -3.38 -4.58 -8.55
N SER A 83 -3.55 -5.87 -8.27
CA SER A 83 -2.87 -6.55 -7.14
C SER A 83 -1.37 -6.79 -7.38
N ARG A 84 -0.93 -6.95 -8.64
CA ARG A 84 0.50 -7.07 -9.00
C ARG A 84 1.15 -5.73 -9.32
N SER A 85 0.42 -4.62 -9.23
CA SER A 85 1.02 -3.31 -9.32
C SER A 85 1.87 -3.04 -8.07
N PRO A 86 3.09 -2.47 -8.19
CA PRO A 86 3.88 -2.08 -7.03
C PRO A 86 3.34 -0.82 -6.35
N LEU A 87 2.46 -0.04 -7.00
CA LEU A 87 2.01 1.25 -6.49
C LEU A 87 1.23 1.15 -5.17
N PRO A 88 0.25 0.22 -5.00
CA PRO A 88 -0.44 0.04 -3.73
C PRO A 88 0.50 -0.43 -2.61
N LEU A 89 1.53 -1.22 -2.94
CA LEU A 89 2.55 -1.61 -1.96
C LEU A 89 3.37 -0.39 -1.53
N LEU A 90 3.88 0.38 -2.49
CA LEU A 90 4.69 1.57 -2.24
C LEU A 90 3.93 2.66 -1.49
N SER A 91 2.60 2.74 -1.65
CA SER A 91 1.78 3.68 -0.89
C SER A 91 1.55 3.26 0.58
N LEU A 92 1.57 1.95 0.86
CA LEU A 92 1.41 1.39 2.20
C LEU A 92 2.71 1.40 3.02
N LEU A 93 3.85 1.19 2.37
CA LEU A 93 5.15 1.02 3.04
C LEU A 93 5.55 2.20 3.96
N PRO A 94 5.36 3.49 3.59
CA PRO A 94 5.66 4.60 4.48
C PRO A 94 4.95 4.46 5.83
N THR A 95 3.65 4.14 5.83
CA THR A 95 2.88 3.94 7.05
C THR A 95 3.42 2.80 7.90
N LEU A 96 3.77 1.66 7.29
CA LEU A 96 4.34 0.53 8.03
C LEU A 96 5.70 0.86 8.64
N LEU A 97 6.57 1.54 7.90
CA LEU A 97 7.92 1.87 8.32
C LEU A 97 7.91 2.96 9.41
N SER A 98 7.13 4.03 9.25
CA SER A 98 6.99 5.07 10.27
C SER A 98 6.37 4.54 11.57
N ARG A 99 5.57 3.47 11.51
CA ARG A 99 4.99 2.77 12.68
C ARG A 99 5.83 1.57 13.14
N ARG A 100 7.11 1.49 12.73
CA ARG A 100 8.09 0.45 13.11
C ARG A 100 7.66 -0.99 12.80
N LYS A 101 6.76 -1.21 11.83
CA LYS A 101 6.33 -2.53 11.36
C LYS A 101 7.25 -3.08 10.27
N PHE A 102 8.56 -3.07 10.53
CA PHE A 102 9.59 -3.46 9.57
C PHE A 102 9.46 -4.90 9.09
N SER A 103 9.13 -5.85 9.98
CA SER A 103 8.95 -7.25 9.61
C SER A 103 7.81 -7.44 8.61
N ASN A 104 6.69 -6.73 8.80
CA ASN A 104 5.57 -6.77 7.86
C ASN A 104 5.94 -6.13 6.53
N ALA A 105 6.59 -4.97 6.55
CA ALA A 105 7.05 -4.29 5.35
C ALA A 105 8.02 -5.18 4.54
N LYS A 106 9.01 -5.78 5.21
CA LYS A 106 9.98 -6.70 4.59
C LYS A 106 9.29 -7.95 4.02
N ALA A 107 8.36 -8.55 4.77
CA ALA A 107 7.62 -9.72 4.29
C ALA A 107 6.80 -9.40 3.03
N LEU A 108 6.11 -8.26 3.01
CA LEU A 108 5.36 -7.81 1.83
C LEU A 108 6.29 -7.57 0.63
N LEU A 109 7.39 -6.83 0.83
CA LEU A 109 8.38 -6.58 -0.21
C LEU A 109 8.95 -7.89 -0.77
N THR A 110 9.36 -8.81 0.10
CA THR A 110 9.90 -10.12 -0.29
C THR A 110 8.87 -10.92 -1.08
N SER A 111 7.62 -10.96 -0.61
CA SER A 111 6.53 -11.67 -1.31
C SER A 111 6.27 -11.09 -2.70
N PHE A 112 6.36 -9.76 -2.85
CA PHE A 112 6.18 -9.09 -4.13
C PHE A 112 7.36 -9.36 -5.05
N ILE A 113 8.60 -9.28 -4.56
CA ILE A 113 9.83 -9.48 -5.36
C ILE A 113 9.86 -10.88 -5.98
N VAL A 114 9.39 -11.90 -5.26
CA VAL A 114 9.29 -13.28 -5.78
C VAL A 114 8.36 -13.34 -7.00
N LEU A 115 7.29 -12.55 -7.00
CA LEU A 115 6.32 -12.48 -8.11
C LEU A 115 6.71 -11.47 -9.20
N ASP A 116 7.65 -10.56 -8.90
CA ASP A 116 8.08 -9.49 -9.80
C ASP A 116 9.17 -9.98 -10.77
N ASN A 117 8.72 -10.65 -11.83
CA ASN A 117 9.61 -11.12 -12.91
C ASN A 117 10.18 -9.97 -13.75
N SER A 118 9.43 -8.87 -13.87
CA SER A 118 9.80 -7.72 -14.70
C SER A 118 10.60 -6.65 -13.95
N ASN A 119 10.86 -6.86 -12.65
CA ASN A 119 11.57 -5.94 -11.76
C ASN A 119 10.93 -4.54 -11.76
N ILE A 120 9.60 -4.49 -11.81
CA ILE A 120 8.81 -3.24 -11.85
C ILE A 120 8.99 -2.50 -10.52
N LEU A 121 9.00 -3.21 -9.39
CA LEU A 121 9.25 -2.63 -8.07
C LEU A 121 10.62 -1.96 -8.02
N TYR A 122 11.65 -2.64 -8.52
CA TYR A 122 13.01 -2.12 -8.59
C TYR A 122 13.07 -0.80 -9.37
N ARG A 123 12.43 -0.74 -10.55
CA ARG A 123 12.38 0.47 -11.39
C ARG A 123 11.70 1.62 -10.66
N HIS A 124 10.59 1.37 -9.95
CA HIS A 124 9.93 2.40 -9.15
C HIS A 124 10.79 2.89 -7.99
N ILE A 125 11.49 1.99 -7.28
CA ILE A 125 12.40 2.37 -6.18
C ILE A 125 13.52 3.27 -6.69
N LEU A 126 14.11 2.95 -7.84
CA LEU A 126 15.15 3.80 -8.45
C LEU A 126 14.64 5.18 -8.85
N ASN A 127 13.40 5.25 -9.34
CA ASN A 127 12.79 6.49 -9.84
C ASN A 127 12.01 7.26 -8.76
N LEU A 128 12.12 6.90 -7.48
CA LEU A 128 11.42 7.63 -6.43
C LEU A 128 11.88 9.10 -6.39
N PRO A 129 10.97 10.07 -6.45
CA PRO A 129 11.36 11.48 -6.47
C PRO A 129 12.11 11.81 -5.17
N ALA A 130 13.25 12.48 -5.30
CA ALA A 130 14.07 12.92 -4.16
C ALA A 130 13.30 13.89 -3.21
N ALA A 131 12.21 14.48 -3.69
CA ALA A 131 11.28 15.30 -2.93
C ALA A 131 10.25 14.49 -2.10
N ALA A 132 10.38 13.16 -2.01
CA ALA A 132 9.54 12.33 -1.16
C ALA A 132 9.62 12.84 0.28
N LYS A 133 8.46 13.18 0.85
CA LYS A 133 8.21 14.12 1.96
C LYS A 133 8.97 13.91 3.28
N ASN A 134 9.82 12.89 3.42
CA ASN A 134 10.69 12.68 4.58
C ASN A 134 11.92 11.84 4.18
N ALA A 135 13.12 12.41 4.30
CA ALA A 135 14.37 11.68 4.08
C ALA A 135 14.50 10.40 4.94
N ARG A 136 13.94 10.42 6.16
CA ARG A 136 13.93 9.28 7.09
C ARG A 136 13.06 8.12 6.60
N ASP A 137 11.88 8.42 6.06
CA ASP A 137 10.97 7.39 5.54
C ASP A 137 11.53 6.80 4.24
N LEU A 138 12.16 7.63 3.40
CA LEU A 138 12.86 7.18 2.21
C LEU A 138 14.02 6.25 2.56
N LYS A 139 14.86 6.60 3.54
CA LYS A 139 15.94 5.73 4.01
C LYS A 139 15.41 4.40 4.51
N SER A 140 14.38 4.43 5.37
CA SER A 140 13.76 3.21 5.90
C SER A 140 13.19 2.32 4.80
N LEU A 141 12.63 2.92 3.74
CA LEU A 141 12.11 2.20 2.58
C LEU A 141 13.23 1.56 1.77
N LEU A 142 14.33 2.27 1.54
CA LEU A 142 15.50 1.76 0.84
C LEU A 142 16.15 0.62 1.63
N ASP A 143 16.37 0.79 2.92
CA ASP A 143 16.94 -0.25 3.80
C ASP A 143 16.07 -1.52 3.81
N ALA A 144 14.73 -1.34 3.93
CA ALA A 144 13.80 -2.46 3.85
C ALA A 144 13.82 -3.15 2.47
N SER A 145 13.93 -2.37 1.40
CA SER A 145 14.01 -2.89 0.03
C SER A 145 15.31 -3.67 -0.21
N ILE A 146 16.46 -3.13 0.20
CA ILE A 146 17.76 -3.81 0.16
C ILE A 146 17.67 -5.14 0.91
N GLY A 147 17.18 -5.12 2.14
CA GLY A 147 17.01 -6.32 2.96
C GLY A 147 16.08 -7.35 2.31
N ALA A 148 15.01 -6.92 1.63
CA ALA A 148 14.10 -7.80 0.91
C ALA A 148 14.77 -8.43 -0.33
N TYR A 149 15.45 -7.65 -1.17
CA TYR A 149 16.17 -8.16 -2.35
C TYR A 149 17.27 -9.17 -1.97
N VAL A 150 18.02 -8.91 -0.90
CA VAL A 150 19.01 -9.86 -0.37
C VAL A 150 18.33 -11.15 0.07
N SER A 151 17.23 -11.05 0.84
CA SER A 151 16.50 -12.21 1.35
C SER A 151 15.82 -13.02 0.23
N SER A 152 15.48 -12.38 -0.88
CA SER A 152 14.94 -13.02 -2.09
C SER A 152 16.01 -13.61 -3.02
N GLY A 153 17.29 -13.66 -2.61
CA GLY A 153 18.37 -14.21 -3.44
C GLY A 153 18.75 -13.34 -4.63
N ARG A 154 18.42 -12.05 -4.62
CA ARG A 154 18.74 -11.09 -5.70
C ARG A 154 19.65 -9.94 -5.21
N PRO A 155 20.85 -10.23 -4.67
CA PRO A 155 21.72 -9.22 -4.05
C PRO A 155 22.24 -8.16 -5.03
N HIS A 156 22.29 -8.45 -6.33
CA HIS A 156 22.72 -7.48 -7.35
C HIS A 156 21.78 -6.26 -7.44
N TYR A 157 20.46 -6.44 -7.24
CA TYR A 157 19.53 -5.31 -7.15
C TYR A 157 19.77 -4.51 -5.88
N ALA A 158 20.02 -5.18 -4.75
CA ALA A 158 20.33 -4.52 -3.49
C ALA A 158 21.60 -3.65 -3.61
N ALA A 159 22.66 -4.17 -4.20
CA ALA A 159 23.90 -3.43 -4.46
C ALA A 159 23.66 -2.18 -5.32
N ARG A 160 22.86 -2.30 -6.38
CA ARG A 160 22.49 -1.15 -7.23
C ARG A 160 21.63 -0.11 -6.51
N ILE A 161 20.73 -0.52 -5.62
CA ILE A 161 19.95 0.43 -4.80
C ILE A 161 20.88 1.19 -3.86
N SER A 162 21.84 0.51 -3.23
CA SER A 162 22.80 1.16 -2.34
C SER A 162 23.78 2.08 -3.06
N SER A 163 24.22 1.74 -4.28
CA SER A 163 25.19 2.54 -5.04
C SER A 163 24.57 3.68 -5.84
N GLY A 164 23.30 3.55 -6.23
CA GLY A 164 22.61 4.51 -7.10
C GLY A 164 22.25 5.86 -6.48
N ARG A 165 22.51 6.10 -5.17
CA ARG A 165 22.22 7.38 -4.50
C ARG A 165 23.32 7.80 -3.52
N PRO A 166 24.42 8.39 -4.01
CA PRO A 166 25.58 8.77 -3.18
C PRO A 166 25.31 9.91 -2.18
N HIS A 167 24.25 10.71 -2.34
CA HIS A 167 24.11 11.97 -1.57
C HIS A 167 23.32 11.91 -0.26
N TYR A 168 22.69 10.79 0.11
CA TYR A 168 21.87 10.71 1.33
C TYR A 168 22.51 9.95 2.50
N TRP A 169 23.72 9.43 2.31
CA TRP A 169 24.38 8.53 3.27
C TRP A 169 25.47 9.18 4.11
N SER A 170 25.78 10.46 3.88
CA SER A 170 26.73 11.21 4.70
C SER A 170 25.97 12.09 5.70
N CYS A 171 25.78 11.55 6.90
CA CYS A 171 25.62 12.25 8.17
C CYS A 171 25.64 11.17 9.26
N ARG A 172 26.85 10.75 9.62
CA ARG A 172 27.14 10.20 10.93
C ARG A 172 28.34 10.96 11.47
#